data_AF-A0A914EAB3-F1
#
_entry.id   AF-A0A914EAB3-F1
#
_cell.length_a   1.000
_cell.length_b   1.000
_cell.length_c   1.000
_cell.angle_alpha   90.00
_cell.angle_beta   90.00
_cell.angle_gamma   90.00
#
_symmetry.space_group_name_H-M   'P 1'
#
loop_
_entity.id
_entity.type
_entity.pdbx_description
1 polymer ?
#
loop_
_entity_poly.entity_id
_entity_poly.type
_entity_poly.pdbx_seq_one_letter_code
_entity_poly.pdbx_strand_id
1 'polypeptide(L)'
;MSKKKREAIVALHAEGCTTKDIEKWLKVLIRTVQNVLKRYRETGSTDTEVAVRALHALRRSLKALKKAWNEIPMEDIRAAIDAVLTRLDACIVAQGGRFEK
;
A
#
# COMPACT_ATOMS: atom_id res chain seq x y z
N MET A 1 2.39 -19.11 -17.05
CA MET A 1 2.22 -20.24 -16.08
C MET A 1 0.76 -20.28 -15.63
N SER A 2 0.15 -21.47 -15.56
CA SER A 2 -1.22 -21.65 -15.07
C SER A 2 -1.37 -21.28 -13.59
N LYS A 3 -2.55 -20.78 -13.18
CA LYS A 3 -2.91 -20.44 -11.80
C LYS A 3 -2.73 -21.64 -10.85
N LYS A 4 -3.19 -22.82 -11.27
CA LYS A 4 -3.05 -24.09 -10.52
C LYS A 4 -1.60 -24.40 -10.14
N LYS A 5 -0.64 -24.13 -11.04
CA LYS A 5 0.79 -24.34 -10.76
C LYS A 5 1.34 -23.35 -9.74
N ARG A 6 0.87 -22.09 -9.74
CA ARG A 6 1.27 -21.09 -8.73
C ARG A 6 0.71 -21.43 -7.36
N GLU A 7 -0.52 -21.89 -7.30
CA GLU A 7 -1.17 -22.35 -6.06
C GLU A 7 -0.44 -23.57 -5.49
N ALA A 8 -0.09 -24.55 -6.32
CA ALA A 8 0.68 -25.72 -5.88
C ALA A 8 2.06 -25.32 -5.30
N ILE A 9 2.76 -24.35 -5.90
CA ILE A 9 4.02 -23.83 -5.36
C ILE A 9 3.83 -23.23 -3.96
N VAL A 10 2.77 -22.43 -3.77
CA VAL A 10 2.48 -21.80 -2.48
C VAL A 10 2.08 -22.82 -1.43
N ALA A 11 1.24 -23.80 -1.79
CA ALA A 11 0.82 -24.87 -0.89
C ALA A 11 2.00 -25.70 -0.39
N LEU A 12 2.87 -26.19 -1.30
CA LEU A 12 4.05 -26.97 -0.94
C LEU A 12 5.03 -26.18 -0.05
N HIS A 13 5.19 -24.88 -0.29
CA HIS A 13 6.02 -24.04 0.56
C HIS A 13 5.39 -23.81 1.95
N ALA A 14 4.07 -23.70 2.04
CA ALA A 14 3.36 -23.58 3.32
C ALA A 14 3.46 -24.88 4.15
N GLU A 15 3.53 -26.04 3.48
CA GLU A 15 3.80 -27.35 4.09
C GLU A 15 5.27 -27.52 4.53
N GLY A 16 6.15 -26.56 4.23
CA GLY A 16 7.55 -26.56 4.65
C GLY A 16 8.53 -27.17 3.65
N CYS A 17 8.10 -27.49 2.41
CA CYS A 17 9.01 -27.99 1.39
C CYS A 17 10.01 -26.92 0.94
N THR A 18 11.26 -27.34 0.67
CA THR A 18 12.27 -26.41 0.17
C THR A 18 12.01 -26.04 -1.29
N THR A 19 12.51 -24.88 -1.70
CA THR A 19 12.35 -24.40 -3.09
C THR A 19 12.99 -25.34 -4.13
N LYS A 20 14.05 -26.07 -3.75
CA LYS A 20 14.70 -27.10 -4.60
C LYS A 20 13.83 -28.34 -4.77
N ASP A 21 13.09 -28.74 -3.73
CA ASP A 21 12.21 -29.90 -3.82
C ASP A 21 10.98 -29.57 -4.68
N ILE A 22 10.43 -28.38 -4.51
CA ILE A 22 9.34 -27.84 -5.33
C ILE A 22 9.74 -27.77 -6.81
N GLU A 23 10.97 -27.33 -7.10
CA GLU A 23 11.55 -27.29 -8.46
C GLU A 23 11.47 -28.66 -9.13
N LYS A 24 11.98 -29.69 -8.43
CA LYS A 24 12.04 -31.08 -8.91
C LYS A 24 10.66 -31.68 -9.10
N TRP A 25 9.76 -31.50 -8.12
CA TRP A 25 8.43 -32.09 -8.14
C TRP A 25 7.52 -31.48 -9.20
N LEU A 26 7.55 -30.15 -9.35
CA LEU A 26 6.66 -29.46 -10.29
C LEU A 26 7.29 -29.22 -11.68
N LYS A 27 8.56 -29.60 -11.86
CA LYS A 27 9.34 -29.40 -13.10
C LYS A 27 9.25 -27.94 -13.57
N VAL A 28 9.51 -27.02 -12.67
CA VAL A 28 9.51 -25.55 -12.91
C VAL A 28 10.87 -25.01 -12.52
N LEU A 29 11.36 -23.96 -13.19
CA LEU A 29 12.65 -23.37 -12.86
C LEU A 29 12.65 -22.79 -11.43
N ILE A 30 13.77 -22.93 -10.70
CA ILE A 30 13.89 -22.41 -9.33
C ILE A 30 13.58 -20.90 -9.22
N ARG A 31 13.99 -20.12 -10.23
CA ARG A 31 13.71 -18.67 -10.32
C ARG A 31 12.21 -18.38 -10.37
N THR A 32 11.46 -19.29 -11.00
CA THR A 32 10.01 -19.19 -11.09
C THR A 32 9.33 -19.47 -9.75
N VAL A 33 9.80 -20.47 -9.00
CA VAL A 33 9.34 -20.76 -7.63
C VAL A 33 9.58 -19.55 -6.73
N GLN A 34 10.80 -19.01 -6.73
CA GLN A 34 11.17 -17.83 -5.95
C GLN A 34 10.31 -16.60 -6.29
N ASN A 35 10.08 -16.33 -7.57
CA ASN A 35 9.25 -15.21 -8.00
C ASN A 35 7.78 -15.36 -7.56
N VAL A 36 7.23 -16.58 -7.61
CA VAL A 36 5.85 -16.84 -7.15
C VAL A 36 5.74 -16.64 -5.64
N LEU A 37 6.67 -17.18 -4.86
CA LEU A 37 6.67 -17.03 -3.41
C LEU A 37 6.91 -15.57 -2.98
N LYS A 38 7.80 -14.86 -3.66
CA LYS A 38 8.01 -13.42 -3.44
C LYS A 38 6.71 -12.65 -3.68
N ARG A 39 6.05 -12.85 -4.82
CA ARG A 39 4.78 -12.19 -5.13
C ARG A 39 3.70 -12.55 -4.12
N TYR A 40 3.58 -13.82 -3.77
CA TYR A 40 2.59 -14.27 -2.79
C TYR A 40 2.81 -13.64 -1.42
N ARG A 41 4.06 -13.46 -0.98
CA ARG A 41 4.39 -12.73 0.25
C ARG A 41 3.95 -11.26 0.17
N GLU A 42 4.12 -10.61 -0.98
CA GLU A 42 3.79 -9.19 -1.18
C GLU A 42 2.28 -8.94 -1.33
N THR A 43 1.54 -9.85 -1.97
CA THR A 43 0.13 -9.63 -2.34
C THR A 43 -0.86 -10.54 -1.62
N GLY A 44 -0.39 -11.58 -0.93
CA GLY A 44 -1.23 -12.64 -0.34
C GLY A 44 -1.99 -13.49 -1.36
N SER A 45 -1.73 -13.31 -2.67
CA SER A 45 -2.51 -13.95 -3.73
C SER A 45 -1.65 -14.43 -4.89
N THR A 46 -1.97 -15.63 -5.39
CA THR A 46 -1.39 -16.20 -6.62
C THR A 46 -2.10 -15.71 -7.87
N ASP A 47 -3.14 -14.89 -7.72
CA ASP A 47 -3.94 -14.37 -8.83
C ASP A 47 -3.36 -13.05 -9.36
N THR A 48 -2.84 -13.12 -10.58
CA THR A 48 -2.34 -11.95 -11.30
C THR A 48 -3.43 -10.95 -11.63
N GLU A 49 -4.69 -11.40 -11.79
CA GLU A 49 -5.81 -10.50 -12.06
C GLU A 49 -6.16 -9.67 -10.83
N VAL A 50 -6.11 -10.27 -9.63
CA VAL A 50 -6.35 -9.55 -8.37
C VAL A 50 -5.32 -8.43 -8.19
N ALA A 51 -4.05 -8.72 -8.46
CA ALA A 51 -2.99 -7.72 -8.43
C ALA A 51 -3.21 -6.58 -9.45
N VAL A 52 -3.63 -6.91 -10.68
CA VAL A 52 -3.92 -5.90 -11.72
C VAL A 52 -5.14 -5.04 -11.34
N ARG A 53 -6.20 -5.66 -10.80
CA ARG A 53 -7.39 -4.94 -10.31
C ARG A 53 -7.05 -4.01 -9.14
N ALA A 54 -6.24 -4.47 -8.18
CA ALA A 54 -5.76 -3.66 -7.06
C ALA A 54 -4.92 -2.46 -7.55
N LEU A 55 -4.02 -2.68 -8.51
CA LEU A 55 -3.24 -1.59 -9.12
C LEU A 55 -4.13 -0.57 -9.83
N HIS A 56 -5.13 -1.03 -10.59
CA HIS A 56 -6.10 -0.15 -11.24
C HIS A 56 -6.93 0.65 -10.24
N ALA A 57 -7.39 0.01 -9.16
CA ALA A 57 -8.13 0.68 -8.09
C ALA A 57 -7.26 1.75 -7.44
N LEU A 58 -6.01 1.42 -7.07
CA LEU A 58 -5.05 2.38 -6.51
C LEU A 58 -4.82 3.57 -7.45
N ARG A 59 -4.61 3.31 -8.75
CA ARG A 59 -4.40 4.36 -9.75
C ARG A 59 -5.62 5.27 -9.89
N ARG A 60 -6.84 4.71 -9.82
CA ARG A 60 -8.08 5.48 -9.86
C ARG A 60 -8.24 6.35 -8.61
N SER A 61 -7.98 5.79 -7.42
CA SER A 61 -8.01 6.51 -6.15
C SER A 61 -6.98 7.63 -6.12
N LEU A 62 -5.76 7.40 -6.61
CA LEU A 62 -4.73 8.44 -6.69
C LEU A 62 -5.16 9.59 -7.63
N LYS A 63 -5.77 9.27 -8.78
CA LYS A 63 -6.29 10.29 -9.70
C LYS A 63 -7.43 11.09 -9.06
N ALA A 64 -8.34 10.41 -8.36
CA ALA A 64 -9.43 11.06 -7.63
C ALA A 64 -8.90 11.97 -6.51
N LEU A 65 -7.90 11.51 -5.74
CA LEU A 65 -7.28 12.29 -4.68
C LEU A 65 -6.57 13.54 -5.22
N LYS A 66 -5.81 13.41 -6.31
CA LYS A 66 -5.20 14.57 -6.97
C LYS A 66 -6.22 15.58 -7.46
N LYS A 67 -7.35 15.10 -8.00
CA LYS A 67 -8.45 15.98 -8.42
C LYS A 67 -9.07 16.68 -7.21
N ALA A 68 -9.42 15.93 -6.17
CA ALA A 68 -9.98 16.47 -4.94
C ALA A 68 -9.06 17.53 -4.31
N TRP A 69 -7.74 17.28 -4.28
CA TRP A 69 -6.74 18.22 -3.80
C TRP A 69 -6.79 19.56 -4.55
N ASN A 70 -6.97 19.54 -5.86
CA ASN A 70 -7.06 20.75 -6.68
C ASN A 70 -8.42 21.46 -6.57
N GLU A 71 -9.45 20.76 -6.08
CA GLU A 71 -10.80 21.28 -5.90
C GLU A 71 -11.04 21.82 -4.48
N ILE A 72 -10.08 21.65 -3.55
CA ILE A 72 -10.19 22.22 -2.20
C ILE A 72 -10.21 23.76 -2.32
N PRO A 73 -11.29 24.43 -1.88
CA PRO A 73 -11.35 25.88 -1.87
C PRO A 73 -10.23 26.46 -1.01
N MET A 74 -9.59 27.52 -1.50
CA MET A 74 -8.52 28.19 -0.76
C MET A 74 -9.00 28.73 0.60
N GLU A 75 -10.28 29.06 0.71
CA GLU A 75 -10.87 29.55 1.96
C GLU A 75 -10.95 28.47 3.04
N ASP A 76 -11.21 27.21 2.66
CA ASP A 76 -11.17 26.10 3.60
C ASP A 76 -9.74 25.85 4.10
N ILE A 77 -8.75 26.00 3.21
CA ILE A 77 -7.32 25.91 3.58
C ILE A 77 -6.94 27.03 4.54
N ARG A 78 -7.36 28.27 4.27
CA ARG A 78 -7.11 29.41 5.16
C ARG A 78 -7.77 29.22 6.51
N ALA A 79 -9.04 28.85 6.55
CA ALA A 79 -9.76 28.58 7.80
C ALA A 79 -9.07 27.48 8.63
N ALA A 80 -8.55 26.44 7.98
CA ALA A 80 -7.79 25.39 8.65
C ALA A 80 -6.47 25.91 9.25
N ILE A 81 -5.74 26.76 8.51
CA ILE A 81 -4.51 27.39 8.99
C ILE A 81 -4.81 28.32 10.17
N ASP A 82 -5.81 29.20 10.04
CA ASP A 82 -6.21 30.16 11.07
C ASP A 82 -6.63 29.45 12.37
N ALA A 83 -7.35 28.33 12.27
CA ALA A 83 -7.71 27.52 13.41
C ALA A 83 -6.48 26.95 14.14
N VAL A 84 -5.45 26.52 13.40
CA VAL A 84 -4.19 26.04 13.98
C VAL A 84 -3.45 27.17 14.67
N LEU A 85 -3.31 28.33 14.02
CA LEU A 85 -2.64 29.50 14.59
C LEU A 85 -3.34 29.97 15.86
N THR A 86 -4.67 30.06 15.84
CA THR A 86 -5.47 30.44 17.02
C THR A 86 -5.22 29.49 18.20
N ARG A 87 -5.13 28.18 17.94
CA ARG A 87 -4.83 27.19 18.97
C ARG A 87 -3.41 27.31 19.48
N LEU A 88 -2.46 27.61 18.61
CA LEU A 88 -1.07 27.82 19.00
C LEU A 88 -0.94 29.05 19.90
N ASP A 89 -1.57 30.16 19.53
CA ASP A 89 -1.61 31.38 20.33
C ASP A 89 -2.22 31.12 21.72
N ALA A 90 -3.32 30.36 21.77
CA ALA A 90 -3.95 29.98 23.04
C ALA A 90 -3.00 29.13 23.92
N CYS A 91 -2.25 28.19 23.33
CA CYS A 91 -1.25 27.40 24.04
C CYS A 91 -0.10 28.26 24.58
N ILE A 92 0.38 29.22 23.79
CA ILE A 92 1.45 30.14 24.19
C ILE A 92 1.01 31.03 25.36
N VAL A 93 -0.20 31.59 25.28
CA VAL A 93 -0.79 32.38 26.38
C VAL A 93 -0.94 31.53 27.64
N ALA A 94 -1.40 30.27 27.50
CA ALA A 94 -1.50 29.35 28.63
C ALA A 94 -0.14 29.03 29.28
N GLN A 95 0.95 29.09 28.52
CA GLN A 95 2.32 28.92 29.02
C GLN A 95 2.96 30.21 29.56
N GLY A 96 2.22 31.32 29.58
CA GLY A 96 2.69 32.62 30.09
C GLY A 96 3.47 33.46 29.08
N GLY A 97 3.53 33.05 27.81
CA GLY A 97 4.11 33.86 26.74
C GLY A 97 3.22 35.05 26.37
N ARG A 98 3.79 36.26 26.30
CA ARG A 98 3.12 37.46 25.74
C ARG A 98 3.74 37.80 24.39
N PHE A 99 2.95 37.75 23.32
CA PHE A 99 3.28 38.45 22.08
C PHE A 99 2.59 39.82 22.13
N GLU A 100 3.37 40.90 22.11
CA GLU A 100 2.84 42.23 21.87
C GLU A 100 2.18 42.26 20.48
N LYS A 101 0.98 42.85 20.42
CA LYS A 101 0.20 43.03 19.18
C LYS A 101 0.59 44.31 18.47
#